data_AF-A0A437UXG5-F1
#
_entry.id   AF-A0A437UXG5-F1
#
_cell.length_a   1.000
_cell.length_b   1.000
_cell.length_c   1.000
_cell.angle_alpha   90.00
_cell.angle_beta   90.00
_cell.angle_gamma   90.00
#
_symmetry.space_group_name_H-M   'P 1'
#
loop_
_entity.id
_entity.type
_entity.pdbx_description
1 polymer ?
#
loop_
_entity_poly.entity_id
_entity_poly.type
_entity_poly.pdbx_seq_one_letter_code
_entity_poly.pdbx_strand_id
1 'polypeptide(L)'
;MSSPLGKRTKRTTSTYIGFITLPLIAATLPFLVLTGLGSAFLPLMSQTMEDPGYDGLFRPALTLHNMAEGASALVIALKTKNVELKSTCYSTGVGGIVAGVSEPAIFGLDLPYKTPLYAVMIGGTVGGIVASILRVKAYVMGYSTILALPIYEDTIVGMAIAIAVTIVVSAIASFILWDDRRLEKMS
;
A
#
# COMPACT_ATOMS: atom_id res chain seq x y z
N MET A 1 14.95 16.54 -35.36
CA MET A 1 16.24 15.91 -35.01
C MET A 1 16.57 16.27 -33.55
N SER A 2 15.95 15.58 -32.58
CA SER A 2 16.12 15.90 -31.15
C SER A 2 17.40 15.26 -30.61
N SER A 3 18.22 16.06 -29.94
CA SER A 3 19.57 15.68 -29.52
C SER A 3 19.58 14.47 -28.55
N PRO A 4 20.58 13.57 -28.64
CA PRO A 4 20.70 12.39 -27.75
C PRO A 4 20.85 12.73 -26.25
N LEU A 5 21.18 13.99 -25.94
CA LEU A 5 21.41 14.49 -24.58
C LEU A 5 20.11 14.65 -23.77
N GLY A 6 18.96 14.92 -24.41
CA GLY A 6 17.67 15.10 -23.71
C GLY A 6 17.07 13.81 -23.14
N LYS A 7 17.45 12.64 -23.69
CA LYS A 7 16.93 11.33 -23.25
C LYS A 7 17.65 10.77 -22.02
N ARG A 8 18.93 11.15 -21.79
CA ARG A 8 19.70 10.73 -20.61
C ARG A 8 19.23 11.44 -19.34
N THR A 9 18.95 12.74 -19.41
CA THR A 9 18.51 13.53 -18.25
C THR A 9 17.10 13.17 -17.77
N LYS A 10 16.17 12.85 -18.69
CA LYS A 10 14.83 12.36 -18.33
C LYS A 10 14.88 11.03 -17.57
N ARG A 11 15.85 10.16 -17.85
CA ARG A 11 15.99 8.83 -17.24
C ARG A 11 16.49 8.90 -15.80
N THR A 12 17.46 9.77 -15.50
CA THR A 12 17.99 9.94 -14.15
C THR A 12 17.01 10.66 -13.23
N THR A 13 16.40 11.76 -13.68
CA THR A 13 15.41 12.50 -12.88
C THR A 13 14.16 11.65 -12.57
N SER A 14 13.67 10.86 -13.54
CA SER A 14 12.55 9.92 -13.34
C SER A 14 12.88 8.82 -12.31
N THR A 15 14.15 8.38 -12.25
CA THR A 15 14.59 7.36 -11.29
C THR A 15 14.65 7.90 -9.87
N TYR A 16 15.26 9.08 -9.65
CA TYR A 16 15.33 9.70 -8.32
C TYR A 16 13.97 10.13 -7.78
N ILE A 17 13.06 10.56 -8.66
CA ILE A 17 11.67 10.87 -8.29
C ILE A 17 10.96 9.59 -7.84
N GLY A 18 11.06 8.48 -8.58
CA GLY A 18 10.42 7.21 -8.20
C GLY A 18 10.84 6.65 -6.83
N PHE A 19 12.09 6.88 -6.42
CA PHE A 19 12.59 6.46 -5.09
C PHE A 19 11.90 7.14 -3.92
N ILE A 20 11.48 8.38 -4.08
CA ILE A 20 10.87 9.19 -3.01
C ILE A 20 9.35 9.20 -3.18
N THR A 21 8.86 9.26 -4.41
CA THR A 21 7.44 9.42 -4.72
C THR A 21 6.61 8.20 -4.35
N LEU A 22 7.07 6.98 -4.62
CA LEU A 22 6.29 5.78 -4.29
C LEU A 22 6.15 5.57 -2.77
N PRO A 23 7.21 5.66 -1.95
CA PRO A 23 7.06 5.62 -0.49
C PRO A 23 6.14 6.72 0.05
N LEU A 24 6.25 7.95 -0.48
CA LEU A 24 5.39 9.07 -0.05
C LEU A 24 3.93 8.85 -0.42
N ILE A 25 3.65 8.37 -1.63
CA ILE A 25 2.28 8.00 -2.03
C ILE A 25 1.78 6.89 -1.12
N ALA A 26 2.55 5.81 -0.93
CA ALA A 26 2.16 4.71 -0.06
C ALA A 26 1.87 5.16 1.39
N ALA A 27 2.64 6.12 1.93
CA ALA A 27 2.43 6.70 3.24
C ALA A 27 1.17 7.58 3.32
N THR A 28 0.83 8.28 2.24
CA THR A 28 -0.30 9.22 2.21
C THR A 28 -1.59 8.59 1.68
N LEU A 29 -1.51 7.38 1.12
CA LEU A 29 -2.65 6.66 0.54
C LEU A 29 -3.84 6.50 1.49
N PRO A 30 -3.69 6.21 2.80
CA PRO A 30 -4.84 6.18 3.70
C PRO A 30 -5.65 7.50 3.66
N PHE A 31 -4.99 8.66 3.65
CA PHE A 31 -5.66 9.97 3.56
C PHE A 31 -6.27 10.22 2.19
N LEU A 32 -5.61 9.77 1.12
CA LEU A 32 -6.13 9.90 -0.24
C LEU A 32 -7.41 9.07 -0.43
N VAL A 33 -7.44 7.85 0.12
CA VAL A 33 -8.64 7.00 0.12
C VAL A 33 -9.76 7.64 0.95
N LEU A 34 -9.46 8.24 2.10
CA LEU A 34 -10.43 8.99 2.90
C LEU A 34 -11.11 10.12 2.11
N THR A 35 -10.35 10.80 1.25
CA THR A 35 -10.88 11.90 0.41
C THR A 35 -11.62 11.42 -0.85
N GLY A 36 -11.73 10.11 -1.08
CA GLY A 36 -12.34 9.54 -2.29
C GLY A 36 -11.44 9.59 -3.52
N LEU A 37 -10.16 9.97 -3.36
CA LEU A 37 -9.19 10.06 -4.46
C LEU A 37 -8.63 8.69 -4.90
N GLY A 38 -8.97 7.59 -4.22
CA GLY A 38 -8.56 6.24 -4.62
C GLY A 38 -8.95 5.92 -6.08
N SER A 39 -10.17 6.28 -6.47
CA SER A 39 -10.67 6.13 -7.85
C SER A 39 -10.10 7.18 -8.81
N ALA A 40 -9.59 8.30 -8.29
CA ALA A 40 -9.03 9.39 -9.09
C ALA A 40 -7.66 9.04 -9.69
N PHE A 41 -7.02 7.96 -9.24
CA PHE A 41 -5.78 7.47 -9.82
C PHE A 41 -5.99 6.67 -11.11
N LEU A 42 -7.20 6.16 -11.39
CA LEU A 42 -7.46 5.34 -12.58
C LEU A 42 -7.04 6.04 -13.89
N PRO A 43 -7.43 7.32 -14.16
CA PRO A 43 -6.99 8.01 -15.37
C PRO A 43 -5.48 8.19 -15.47
N LEU A 44 -4.82 8.49 -14.34
CA LEU A 44 -3.37 8.65 -14.27
C LEU A 44 -2.65 7.32 -14.54
N MET A 45 -3.19 6.23 -14.03
CA MET A 45 -2.70 4.88 -14.28
C MET A 45 -2.85 4.51 -15.76
N SER A 46 -4.02 4.79 -16.36
CA SER A 46 -4.23 4.58 -17.80
C SER A 46 -3.23 5.34 -18.65
N GLN A 47 -2.91 6.60 -18.29
CA GLN A 47 -1.87 7.36 -18.99
C GLN A 47 -0.49 6.70 -18.90
N THR A 48 -0.09 6.21 -17.72
CA THR A 48 1.20 5.53 -17.57
C THR A 48 1.28 4.19 -18.31
N MET A 49 0.12 3.54 -18.52
CA MET A 49 0.01 2.32 -19.33
C MET A 49 0.07 2.61 -20.84
N GLU A 50 -0.19 3.83 -21.29
CA GLU A 50 0.00 4.24 -22.69
C GLU A 50 1.45 4.70 -22.95
N ASP A 51 2.00 5.52 -22.06
CA ASP A 51 3.40 5.98 -22.09
C ASP A 51 3.91 6.12 -20.64
N PRO A 52 4.88 5.30 -20.19
CA PRO A 52 5.82 4.46 -20.95
C PRO A 52 5.38 3.01 -21.22
N GLY A 53 4.12 2.64 -20.97
CA GLY A 53 3.64 1.26 -21.14
C GLY A 53 3.62 0.44 -19.86
N TYR A 54 3.80 1.07 -18.69
CA TYR A 54 3.76 0.42 -17.39
C TYR A 54 3.46 1.44 -16.29
N ASP A 55 2.84 0.98 -15.20
CA ASP A 55 2.66 1.74 -13.97
C ASP A 55 3.65 1.26 -12.90
N GLY A 56 4.62 2.12 -12.60
CA GLY A 56 5.62 1.89 -11.55
C GLY A 56 5.37 2.69 -10.28
N LEU A 57 4.22 3.36 -10.12
CA LEU A 57 3.96 4.26 -9.01
C LEU A 57 2.65 3.92 -8.29
N PHE A 58 1.51 4.03 -8.97
CA PHE A 58 0.21 3.99 -8.32
C PHE A 58 -0.20 2.56 -7.97
N ARG A 59 -0.11 1.63 -8.93
CA ARG A 59 -0.46 0.22 -8.73
C ARG A 59 0.37 -0.46 -7.64
N PRO A 60 1.72 -0.34 -7.63
CA PRO A 60 2.50 -0.89 -6.53
C PRO A 60 2.13 -0.23 -5.19
N ALA A 61 1.98 1.09 -5.13
CA ALA A 61 1.64 1.78 -3.88
C ALA A 61 0.29 1.33 -3.31
N LEU A 62 -0.76 1.24 -4.15
CA LEU A 62 -2.09 0.77 -3.75
C LEU A 62 -2.04 -0.68 -3.25
N THR A 63 -1.29 -1.54 -3.93
CA THR A 63 -1.13 -2.93 -3.52
C THR A 63 -0.43 -3.02 -2.17
N LEU A 64 0.66 -2.29 -1.96
CA LEU A 64 1.40 -2.30 -0.69
C LEU A 64 0.55 -1.72 0.44
N HIS A 65 -0.19 -0.64 0.21
CA HIS A 65 -1.13 -0.08 1.19
C HIS A 65 -2.14 -1.15 1.64
N ASN A 66 -2.79 -1.85 0.70
CA ASN A 66 -3.75 -2.91 1.01
C ASN A 66 -3.12 -4.09 1.79
N MET A 67 -1.87 -4.43 1.49
CA MET A 67 -1.15 -5.46 2.25
C MET A 67 -0.82 -4.99 3.68
N ALA A 68 -0.48 -3.70 3.84
CA ALA A 68 -0.20 -3.12 5.14
C ALA A 68 -1.46 -3.04 6.01
N GLU A 69 -2.59 -2.63 5.43
CA GLU A 69 -3.94 -2.64 6.03
C GLU A 69 -4.30 -4.03 6.52
N GLY A 70 -4.22 -4.99 5.60
CA GLY A 70 -4.48 -6.39 5.87
C GLY A 70 -3.67 -6.96 7.04
N ALA A 71 -2.35 -6.73 7.01
CA ALA A 71 -1.45 -7.19 8.05
C ALA A 71 -1.73 -6.51 9.41
N SER A 72 -1.94 -5.20 9.42
CA SER A 72 -2.23 -4.43 10.64
C SER A 72 -3.52 -4.93 11.30
N ALA A 73 -4.59 -5.10 10.52
CA ALA A 73 -5.87 -5.59 11.00
C ALA A 73 -5.77 -7.02 11.55
N LEU A 74 -5.10 -7.94 10.85
CA LEU A 74 -4.93 -9.31 11.32
C LEU A 74 -4.13 -9.38 12.64
N VAL A 75 -3.09 -8.56 12.80
CA VAL A 75 -2.33 -8.50 14.07
C VAL A 75 -3.21 -7.99 15.21
N ILE A 76 -4.02 -6.97 14.97
CA ILE A 76 -4.97 -6.46 15.98
C ILE A 76 -6.01 -7.52 16.32
N ALA A 77 -6.52 -8.25 15.32
CA ALA A 77 -7.44 -9.37 15.53
C ALA A 77 -6.84 -10.44 16.47
N LEU A 78 -5.53 -10.71 16.37
CA LEU A 78 -4.84 -11.67 17.24
C LEU A 78 -4.60 -11.12 18.65
N LYS A 79 -4.38 -9.81 18.79
CA LYS A 79 -4.00 -9.17 20.06
C LYS A 79 -5.21 -8.74 20.89
N THR A 80 -6.31 -8.35 20.26
CA THR A 80 -7.46 -7.78 20.96
C THR A 80 -8.30 -8.82 21.71
N LYS A 81 -8.77 -8.44 22.90
CA LYS A 81 -9.71 -9.22 23.70
C LYS A 81 -11.18 -8.92 23.37
N ASN A 82 -11.48 -7.82 22.69
CA ASN A 82 -12.84 -7.46 22.32
C ASN A 82 -13.34 -8.32 21.14
N VAL A 83 -14.46 -9.03 21.34
CA VAL A 83 -15.01 -9.99 20.36
C VAL A 83 -15.52 -9.28 19.11
N GLU A 84 -16.18 -8.14 19.25
CA GLU A 84 -16.71 -7.37 18.12
C GLU A 84 -15.55 -6.81 17.27
N LEU A 85 -14.56 -6.19 17.93
CA LEU A 85 -13.40 -5.64 17.24
C LEU A 85 -12.60 -6.74 16.53
N LYS A 86 -12.44 -7.90 17.17
CA LYS A 86 -11.78 -9.07 16.57
C LYS A 86 -12.46 -9.51 15.28
N SER A 87 -13.79 -9.61 15.27
CA SER A 87 -14.57 -9.96 14.08
C SER A 87 -14.37 -8.95 12.95
N THR A 88 -14.47 -7.65 13.27
CA THR A 88 -14.22 -6.56 12.31
C THR A 88 -12.82 -6.67 11.72
N CYS A 89 -11.79 -6.84 12.56
CA CYS A 89 -10.39 -6.92 12.13
C CYS A 89 -10.10 -8.13 11.23
N TYR A 90 -10.75 -9.28 11.46
CA TYR A 90 -10.60 -10.43 10.55
C TYR A 90 -11.22 -10.14 9.19
N SER A 91 -12.43 -9.59 9.17
CA SER A 91 -13.13 -9.27 7.92
C SER A 91 -12.38 -8.22 7.10
N THR A 92 -11.98 -7.11 7.72
CA THR A 92 -11.23 -6.04 7.05
C THR A 92 -9.82 -6.48 6.69
N GLY A 93 -9.17 -7.31 7.52
CA GLY A 93 -7.85 -7.85 7.26
C GLY A 93 -7.81 -8.75 6.02
N VAL A 94 -8.70 -9.73 5.96
CA VAL A 94 -8.83 -10.61 4.77
C VAL A 94 -9.30 -9.82 3.55
N GLY A 95 -10.23 -8.88 3.73
CA GLY A 95 -10.71 -7.99 2.67
C GLY A 95 -9.59 -7.15 2.06
N GLY A 96 -8.72 -6.56 2.88
CA GLY A 96 -7.57 -5.79 2.41
C GLY A 96 -6.60 -6.64 1.59
N ILE A 97 -6.28 -7.86 2.05
CA ILE A 97 -5.29 -8.73 1.36
C ILE A 97 -5.86 -9.32 0.06
N VAL A 98 -7.08 -9.88 0.13
CA VAL A 98 -7.63 -10.72 -0.94
C VAL A 98 -8.52 -9.91 -1.87
N ALA A 99 -9.41 -9.07 -1.34
CA ALA A 99 -10.32 -8.26 -2.15
C ALA A 99 -9.66 -6.95 -2.62
N GLY A 100 -8.62 -6.47 -1.91
CA GLY A 100 -7.88 -5.25 -2.29
C GLY A 100 -8.70 -3.99 -2.04
N VAL A 101 -9.55 -4.03 -1.02
CA VAL A 101 -10.43 -2.94 -0.62
C VAL A 101 -9.95 -2.44 0.74
N SER A 102 -9.61 -1.16 0.85
CA SER A 102 -9.10 -0.56 2.09
C SER A 102 -10.14 0.31 2.80
N GLU A 103 -11.23 0.69 2.14
CA GLU A 103 -12.26 1.56 2.71
C GLU A 103 -12.86 0.99 4.01
N PRO A 104 -13.26 -0.29 4.09
CA PRO A 104 -13.78 -0.86 5.33
C PRO A 104 -12.75 -0.86 6.47
N ALA A 105 -11.47 -1.06 6.16
CA ALA A 105 -10.39 -1.02 7.14
C ALA A 105 -10.16 0.40 7.64
N ILE A 106 -10.12 1.37 6.72
CA ILE A 106 -9.85 2.77 7.06
C ILE A 106 -10.96 3.35 7.94
N PHE A 107 -12.22 3.16 7.56
CA PHE A 107 -13.36 3.68 8.32
C PHE A 107 -13.67 2.87 9.58
N GLY A 108 -13.40 1.56 9.56
CA GLY A 108 -13.71 0.66 10.68
C GLY A 108 -12.60 0.51 11.73
N LEU A 109 -11.34 0.79 11.37
CA LEU A 109 -10.17 0.50 12.20
C LEU A 109 -9.19 1.68 12.29
N ASP A 110 -8.74 2.21 11.17
CA ASP A 110 -7.66 3.21 11.18
C ASP A 110 -8.09 4.57 11.73
N LEU A 111 -9.24 5.08 11.27
CA LEU A 111 -9.78 6.37 11.72
C LEU A 111 -10.15 6.36 13.22
N PRO A 112 -10.89 5.37 13.74
CA PRO A 112 -11.29 5.36 15.15
C PRO A 112 -10.09 5.26 16.09
N TYR A 113 -9.12 4.39 15.79
CA TYR A 113 -8.07 4.03 16.74
C TYR A 113 -6.72 4.71 16.50
N LYS A 114 -6.47 5.25 15.29
CA LYS A 114 -5.26 5.96 14.82
C LYS A 114 -3.94 5.20 14.88
N THR A 115 -3.76 4.30 15.85
CA THR A 115 -2.61 3.40 15.94
C THR A 115 -2.48 2.46 14.75
N PRO A 116 -3.57 1.88 14.20
CA PRO A 116 -3.48 1.02 13.03
C PRO A 116 -3.07 1.83 11.79
N LEU A 117 -3.59 3.06 11.66
CA LEU A 117 -3.20 4.02 10.62
C LEU A 117 -1.68 4.24 10.56
N TYR A 118 -1.04 4.51 11.71
CA TYR A 118 0.41 4.70 11.74
C TYR A 118 1.16 3.42 11.35
N ALA A 119 0.69 2.24 11.75
CA ALA A 119 1.31 0.98 11.35
C ALA A 119 1.23 0.76 9.83
N VAL A 120 0.07 1.04 9.22
CA VAL A 120 -0.15 0.97 7.77
C VAL A 120 0.79 1.93 7.04
N MET A 121 0.90 3.18 7.50
CA MET A 121 1.78 4.18 6.91
C MET A 121 3.25 3.74 6.95
N ILE A 122 3.71 3.21 8.09
CA ILE A 122 5.10 2.73 8.24
C ILE A 122 5.36 1.54 7.32
N GLY A 123 4.46 0.54 7.31
CA GLY A 123 4.55 -0.62 6.44
C GLY A 123 4.57 -0.25 4.95
N GLY A 124 3.62 0.59 4.53
CA GLY A 124 3.52 1.09 3.16
C GLY A 124 4.75 1.90 2.74
N THR A 125 5.30 2.73 3.62
CA THR A 125 6.53 3.49 3.34
C THR A 125 7.71 2.56 3.10
N VAL A 126 7.97 1.62 4.01
CA VAL A 126 9.13 0.72 3.90
C VAL A 126 8.98 -0.23 2.71
N GLY A 127 7.79 -0.78 2.52
CA GLY A 127 7.43 -1.54 1.32
C GLY A 127 7.64 -0.77 0.04
N GLY A 128 7.25 0.50 0.05
CA GLY A 128 7.41 1.39 -1.09
C GLY A 128 8.88 1.66 -1.40
N ILE A 129 9.73 1.84 -0.38
CA ILE A 129 11.17 2.00 -0.57
C ILE A 129 11.74 0.76 -1.26
N VAL A 130 11.36 -0.43 -0.79
CA VAL A 130 11.80 -1.70 -1.38
C VAL A 130 11.30 -1.85 -2.81
N ALA A 131 10.03 -1.56 -3.09
CA ALA A 131 9.48 -1.60 -4.44
C ALA A 131 10.18 -0.63 -5.40
N SER A 132 10.55 0.56 -4.93
CA SER A 132 11.33 1.53 -5.71
C SER A 132 12.75 1.07 -5.98
N ILE A 133 13.44 0.49 -4.99
CA ILE A 133 14.79 -0.09 -5.15
C ILE A 133 14.77 -1.22 -6.19
N LEU A 134 13.75 -2.08 -6.12
CA LEU A 134 13.58 -3.21 -7.02
C LEU A 134 12.94 -2.82 -8.36
N ARG A 135 12.62 -1.52 -8.55
CA ARG A 135 12.04 -0.95 -9.77
C ARG A 135 10.82 -1.73 -10.25
N VAL A 136 9.92 -2.02 -9.32
CA VAL A 136 8.68 -2.75 -9.61
C VAL A 136 7.82 -1.99 -10.62
N LYS A 137 7.23 -2.73 -11.57
CA LYS A 137 6.38 -2.21 -12.64
C LYS A 137 5.19 -3.13 -12.85
N ALA A 138 4.00 -2.57 -12.86
CA ALA A 138 2.80 -3.25 -13.33
C ALA A 138 2.65 -2.99 -14.83
N TYR A 139 2.51 -4.05 -15.63
CA TYR A 139 2.34 -3.97 -17.08
C TYR A 139 0.87 -4.08 -17.50
N VAL A 140 0.02 -4.56 -16.60
CA VAL A 140 -1.41 -4.77 -16.83
C VAL A 140 -2.23 -4.02 -15.78
N MET A 141 -3.32 -3.40 -16.22
CA MET A 141 -4.31 -2.85 -15.32
C MET A 141 -5.04 -3.99 -14.59
N GLY A 142 -4.88 -4.08 -13.27
CA GLY A 142 -5.46 -5.14 -12.45
C GLY A 142 -6.26 -4.66 -11.25
N TYR A 143 -6.37 -5.51 -10.23
CA TYR A 143 -6.82 -5.12 -8.89
C TYR A 143 -5.61 -5.00 -7.96
N SER A 144 -5.78 -4.32 -6.82
CA SER A 144 -4.69 -4.09 -5.85
C SER A 144 -4.70 -5.19 -4.77
N THR A 145 -4.51 -6.44 -5.20
CA THR A 145 -4.62 -7.63 -4.35
C THR A 145 -3.34 -8.46 -4.40
N ILE A 146 -3.15 -9.36 -3.44
CA ILE A 146 -2.05 -10.34 -3.50
C ILE A 146 -2.18 -11.27 -4.72
N LEU A 147 -3.42 -11.56 -5.14
CA LEU A 147 -3.72 -12.40 -6.29
C LEU A 147 -3.35 -11.74 -7.62
N ALA A 148 -3.20 -10.42 -7.63
CA ALA A 148 -2.80 -9.66 -8.80
C ALA A 148 -1.28 -9.64 -9.04
N LEU A 149 -0.48 -10.41 -8.28
CA LEU A 149 0.96 -10.54 -8.51
C LEU A 149 1.37 -10.82 -9.99
N PRO A 150 0.63 -11.61 -10.79
CA PRO A 150 0.98 -11.83 -12.19
C PRO A 150 1.02 -10.56 -13.07
N ILE A 151 0.34 -9.46 -12.69
CA ILE A 151 0.34 -8.22 -13.49
C ILE A 151 1.72 -7.52 -13.53
N TYR A 152 2.63 -7.93 -12.64
CA TYR A 152 3.96 -7.36 -12.51
C TYR A 152 4.99 -8.05 -13.41
N GLU A 153 4.62 -9.14 -14.08
CA GLU A 153 5.41 -9.91 -15.05
C GLU A 153 6.89 -10.04 -14.64
N ASP A 154 7.80 -9.39 -15.38
CA ASP A 154 9.25 -9.42 -15.14
C ASP A 154 9.67 -8.96 -13.73
N THR A 155 8.85 -8.15 -13.07
CA THR A 155 9.13 -7.60 -11.73
C THR A 155 8.37 -8.29 -10.61
N ILE A 156 7.69 -9.41 -10.90
CA ILE A 156 6.87 -10.17 -9.92
C ILE A 156 7.64 -10.53 -8.64
N VAL A 157 8.90 -10.95 -8.77
CA VAL A 157 9.75 -11.30 -7.62
C VAL A 157 10.03 -10.07 -6.78
N GLY A 158 10.31 -8.93 -7.43
CA GLY A 158 10.53 -7.66 -6.74
C GLY A 158 9.29 -7.21 -5.97
N MET A 159 8.11 -7.35 -6.56
CA MET A 159 6.85 -7.02 -5.90
C MET A 159 6.54 -7.97 -4.73
N ALA A 160 6.79 -9.27 -4.90
CA ALA A 160 6.58 -10.25 -3.83
C ALA A 160 7.46 -9.95 -2.61
N ILE A 161 8.73 -9.57 -2.82
CA ILE A 161 9.63 -9.14 -1.75
C ILE A 161 9.11 -7.86 -1.08
N ALA A 162 8.68 -6.86 -1.87
CA ALA A 162 8.13 -5.63 -1.33
C ALA A 162 6.87 -5.89 -0.48
N ILE A 163 5.96 -6.75 -0.95
CA ILE A 163 4.77 -7.18 -0.20
C ILE A 163 5.17 -7.87 1.12
N ALA A 164 6.11 -8.80 1.08
CA ALA A 164 6.56 -9.50 2.28
C ALA A 164 7.13 -8.53 3.32
N VAL A 165 7.97 -7.57 2.89
CA VAL A 165 8.50 -6.53 3.76
C VAL A 165 7.38 -5.66 4.33
N THR A 166 6.44 -5.21 3.51
CA THR A 166 5.28 -4.41 3.96
C THR A 166 4.48 -5.11 5.04
N ILE A 167 4.15 -6.39 4.82
CA ILE A 167 3.38 -7.18 5.77
C ILE A 167 4.13 -7.31 7.09
N VAL A 168 5.42 -7.67 7.04
CA VAL A 168 6.24 -7.84 8.24
C VAL A 168 6.37 -6.53 9.02
N VAL A 169 6.68 -5.42 8.34
CA VAL A 169 6.85 -4.12 8.97
C VAL A 169 5.55 -3.59 9.55
N SER A 170 4.45 -3.67 8.79
CA SER A 170 3.11 -3.27 9.28
C SER A 170 2.68 -4.12 10.47
N ALA A 171 2.91 -5.44 10.41
CA ALA A 171 2.60 -6.36 11.50
C ALA A 171 3.38 -6.03 12.78
N ILE A 172 4.69 -5.79 12.68
CA ILE A 172 5.54 -5.41 13.82
C ILE A 172 5.11 -4.05 14.38
N ALA A 173 4.89 -3.05 13.52
CA ALA A 173 4.46 -1.73 13.94
C ALA A 173 3.10 -1.79 14.65
N SER A 174 2.13 -2.52 14.08
CA SER A 174 0.80 -2.72 14.66
C SER A 174 0.90 -3.45 16.01
N PHE A 175 1.72 -4.49 16.09
CA PHE A 175 1.93 -5.23 17.34
C PHE A 175 2.51 -4.34 18.45
N ILE A 176 3.44 -3.43 18.13
CA ILE A 176 4.05 -2.53 19.10
C ILE A 176 3.10 -1.39 19.50
N LEU A 177 2.40 -0.80 18.52
CA LEU A 177 1.57 0.39 18.72
C LEU A 177 0.20 0.09 19.32
N TRP A 178 -0.37 -1.09 19.04
CA TRP A 178 -1.69 -1.47 19.52
C TRP A 178 -1.72 -1.75 21.01
N ASP A 179 -2.69 -1.17 21.71
CA ASP A 179 -2.94 -1.39 23.13
C ASP A 179 -4.45 -1.37 23.41
N ASP A 180 -4.98 -2.46 23.95
CA ASP A 180 -6.41 -2.64 24.25
C ASP A 180 -6.92 -1.62 25.28
N ARG A 181 -6.06 -1.05 26.13
CA ARG A 181 -6.45 0.03 27.07
C ARG A 181 -6.97 1.29 26.39
N ARG A 182 -6.81 1.39 25.06
CA ARG A 182 -7.36 2.48 24.26
C ARG A 182 -8.87 2.37 24.07
N LEU A 183 -9.43 1.17 24.16
CA LEU A 183 -10.87 0.95 24.06
C LEU A 183 -11.64 1.62 25.21
N GLU A 184 -11.05 1.62 26.41
CA GLU A 184 -11.62 2.23 27.63
C GLU A 184 -11.66 3.77 27.59
N LYS A 185 -10.83 4.40 26.75
CA LYS A 185 -10.77 5.86 26.62
C LYS A 185 -11.76 6.43 25.59
N MET A 186 -12.44 5.55 24.85
CA MET A 186 -13.36 5.92 23.77
C MET A 186 -14.83 5.71 24.15
N SER A 187 -15.10 5.06 25.29
CA SER A 187 -16.42 4.93 25.94
C SER A 187 -16.67 6.04 26.94
#